data_AF-A5KP68-F1
#
_entry.id   AF-A5KP68-F1
#
_cell.length_a   1.000
_cell.length_b   1.000
_cell.length_c   1.000
_cell.angle_alpha   90.00
_cell.angle_beta   90.00
_cell.angle_gamma   90.00
#
_symmetry.space_group_name_H-M   'P 1'
#
loop_
_entity.id
_entity.type
_entity.pdbx_description
1 polymer ?
#
loop_
_entity_poly.entity_id
_entity_poly.type
_entity_poly.pdbx_seq_one_letter_code
_entity_poly.pdbx_strand_id
1 'polypeptide(L)'
;MRETENNKRYKAAMQGVGMQNVKMQQEAADKGSLQVNVTSSVNSYPISEARISISYTGVPENTLEQLVTDSSGQTDMIELDAPPEEWSLDPENERQPYSEYTLNVSAPGFEPVSIAGTEILANTKAIQNIRMRPTDTGREEEEIFVIPAHTLYAEYPPKIAEDEIKPVNESGEIVLSRVVVPEYIVVHDGSPRDSTAKNYYVKYKDYIKNVASSEIYATWPANTIRANVLAIMSFTLNRVYTEWYRNKGYDFTITSSTAFDHKWIPERNVYESISVIVDELFANYLSRPNVRQPILTQYCDGKMVSCPNWMTFLL
;
A
#
# COMPACT_ATOMS: atom_id res chain seq x y z
N MET A 1 16.45 -26.20 1.38
CA MET A 1 15.37 -25.28 1.80
C MET A 1 14.86 -24.57 0.55
N ARG A 2 13.55 -24.53 0.33
CA ARG A 2 12.99 -23.72 -0.78
C ARG A 2 13.10 -22.26 -0.37
N GLU A 3 13.65 -21.43 -1.24
CA GLU A 3 13.69 -19.98 -1.06
C GLU A 3 12.26 -19.43 -1.05
N THR A 4 11.92 -18.59 -0.08
CA THR A 4 10.61 -17.94 0.03
C THR A 4 10.42 -16.97 -1.14
N GLU A 5 9.17 -16.70 -1.53
CA GLU A 5 8.88 -15.77 -2.62
C GLU A 5 9.36 -14.34 -2.29
N ASN A 6 9.28 -13.93 -1.03
CA ASN A 6 9.84 -12.67 -0.56
C ASN A 6 11.36 -12.60 -0.74
N ASN A 7 12.10 -13.67 -0.45
CA ASN A 7 13.56 -13.68 -0.66
C ASN A 7 13.93 -13.58 -2.14
N LYS A 8 13.12 -14.17 -3.04
CA LYS A 8 13.30 -14.01 -4.48
C LYS A 8 13.03 -12.59 -4.94
N ARG A 9 11.92 -11.99 -4.50
CA ARG A 9 11.57 -10.60 -4.80
C ARG A 9 12.63 -9.65 -4.26
N TYR A 10 13.15 -9.91 -3.07
CA TYR A 10 14.20 -9.12 -2.45
C TYR A 10 15.47 -9.18 -3.29
N LYS A 11 15.95 -10.38 -3.62
CA LYS A 11 17.12 -10.52 -4.51
C LYS A 11 16.92 -9.85 -5.87
N ALA A 12 15.73 -9.93 -6.47
CA ALA A 12 15.44 -9.22 -7.71
C ALA A 12 15.49 -7.69 -7.53
N ALA A 13 14.89 -7.17 -6.45
CA ALA A 13 14.98 -5.77 -6.06
C ALA A 13 16.42 -5.33 -5.76
N MET A 14 17.30 -6.23 -5.31
CA MET A 14 18.72 -5.91 -5.08
C MET A 14 19.59 -6.07 -6.35
N GLN A 15 19.21 -6.93 -7.30
CA GLN A 15 20.05 -7.32 -8.45
C GLN A 15 19.91 -6.42 -9.69
N GLY A 16 18.88 -5.57 -9.77
CA GLY A 16 18.59 -4.73 -10.96
C GLY A 16 19.00 -3.25 -10.87
N VAL A 17 19.50 -2.78 -9.73
CA VAL A 17 19.26 -1.36 -9.34
C VAL A 17 20.54 -0.49 -9.33
N GLY A 18 21.73 -1.08 -9.54
CA GLY A 18 22.99 -0.34 -9.50
C GLY A 18 23.12 0.83 -10.51
N MET A 19 22.53 0.72 -11.71
CA MET A 19 22.57 1.78 -12.73
C MET A 19 21.38 2.76 -12.68
N GLN A 20 20.21 2.33 -12.17
CA GLN A 20 19.05 3.23 -11.99
C GLN A 20 19.27 4.21 -10.83
N ASN A 21 19.97 3.80 -9.77
CA ASN A 21 20.18 4.65 -8.59
C ASN A 21 21.22 5.76 -8.77
N VAL A 22 22.25 5.54 -9.59
CA VAL A 22 23.19 6.62 -9.95
C VAL A 22 22.47 7.70 -10.77
N LYS A 23 21.49 7.31 -11.59
CA LYS A 23 20.62 8.27 -12.29
C LYS A 23 19.66 8.97 -11.33
N MET A 24 19.00 8.25 -10.42
CA MET A 24 18.10 8.89 -9.44
C MET A 24 18.82 9.89 -8.52
N GLN A 25 20.06 9.61 -8.07
CA GLN A 25 20.86 10.60 -7.32
C GLN A 25 21.21 11.84 -8.13
N GLN A 26 21.31 11.73 -9.47
CA GLN A 26 21.57 12.87 -10.35
C GLN A 26 20.29 13.64 -10.70
N GLU A 27 19.13 12.98 -10.59
CA GLU A 27 17.82 13.52 -10.95
C GLU A 27 17.01 13.99 -9.71
N ALA A 28 17.46 13.69 -8.50
CA ALA A 28 16.86 14.15 -7.26
C ALA A 28 17.11 15.65 -7.04
N ALA A 29 16.13 16.46 -7.43
CA ALA A 29 16.16 17.91 -7.25
C ALA A 29 15.42 18.36 -5.98
N ASP A 30 14.46 17.56 -5.51
CA ASP A 30 13.59 17.88 -4.39
C ASP A 30 13.82 16.94 -3.20
N LYS A 31 13.09 17.17 -2.10
CA LYS A 31 13.13 16.36 -0.88
C LYS A 31 11.74 15.89 -0.50
N GLY A 32 11.66 14.67 0.03
CA GLY A 32 10.49 14.18 0.77
C GLY A 32 10.89 13.88 2.21
N SER A 33 9.92 13.84 3.12
CA SER A 33 10.19 13.50 4.52
C SER A 33 9.72 12.10 4.87
N LEU A 34 10.46 11.43 5.74
CA LEU A 34 10.14 10.09 6.25
C LEU A 34 10.08 10.11 7.78
N GLN A 35 9.04 9.48 8.33
CA GLN A 35 8.97 9.08 9.72
C GLN A 35 8.74 7.56 9.79
N VAL A 36 9.45 6.87 10.67
CA VAL A 36 9.27 5.44 10.92
C VAL A 36 8.63 5.21 12.28
N ASN A 37 7.55 4.43 12.31
CA ASN A 37 6.84 4.04 13.52
C ASN A 37 7.01 2.54 13.74
N VAL A 38 7.53 2.14 14.90
CA VAL A 38 7.84 0.76 15.23
C VAL A 38 7.00 0.31 16.41
N THR A 39 6.27 -0.79 16.21
CA THR A 39 5.38 -1.37 17.23
C THR A 39 5.55 -2.88 17.30
N SER A 40 5.18 -3.48 18.43
CA SER A 40 5.12 -4.93 18.56
C SER A 40 3.90 -5.49 17.83
N SER A 41 4.12 -6.53 17.02
CA SER A 41 3.06 -7.26 16.31
C SER A 41 2.07 -7.97 17.25
N VAL A 42 2.45 -8.24 18.51
CA VAL A 42 1.62 -9.00 19.46
C VAL A 42 0.56 -8.12 20.13
N ASN A 43 0.93 -6.92 20.55
CA ASN A 43 0.07 -6.05 21.36
C ASN A 43 0.02 -4.59 20.87
N SER A 44 0.63 -4.28 19.73
CA SER A 44 0.74 -2.92 19.18
C SER A 44 1.42 -1.91 20.12
N TYR A 45 2.16 -2.39 21.14
CA TYR A 45 2.91 -1.51 22.03
C TYR A 45 4.08 -0.86 21.26
N PRO A 46 4.32 0.45 21.41
CA PRO A 46 5.45 1.11 20.76
C PRO A 46 6.80 0.54 21.21
N ILE A 47 7.73 0.39 20.27
CA ILE A 47 9.07 -0.12 20.55
C ILE A 47 10.04 1.07 20.54
N SER A 48 10.52 1.45 21.72
CA SER A 48 11.59 2.45 21.89
C SER A 48 12.96 1.86 21.64
N GLU A 49 13.93 2.71 21.28
CA GLU A 49 15.32 2.32 21.02
C GLU A 49 15.49 1.30 19.87
N ALA A 50 14.50 1.19 18.99
CA ALA A 50 14.64 0.46 17.74
C ALA A 50 15.55 1.27 16.81
N ARG A 51 16.57 0.62 16.24
CA ARG A 51 17.53 1.21 15.31
C ARG A 51 17.07 0.98 13.88
N ILE A 52 16.92 2.07 13.13
CA ILE A 52 16.57 2.06 11.71
C ILE A 52 17.82 2.50 10.93
N SER A 53 18.31 1.67 10.02
CA SER A 53 19.33 2.07 9.03
C SER A 53 18.67 2.27 7.68
N ILE A 54 18.92 3.42 7.05
CA ILE A 54 18.31 3.83 5.78
C ILE A 54 19.38 3.82 4.70
N SER A 55 19.10 3.18 3.58
CA SER A 55 19.97 3.18 2.39
C SER A 55 19.15 3.26 1.11
N TYR A 56 19.77 3.63 -0.01
CA TYR A 56 19.12 3.50 -1.31
C TYR A 56 18.92 2.02 -1.65
N THR A 57 17.74 1.61 -2.14
CA THR A 57 17.40 0.18 -2.30
C THR A 57 18.38 -0.62 -3.16
N GLY A 58 18.97 0.01 -4.16
CA GLY A 58 19.97 -0.62 -5.04
C GLY A 58 21.42 -0.53 -4.59
N VAL A 59 21.68 0.15 -3.48
CA VAL A 59 23.01 0.19 -2.83
C VAL A 59 22.83 0.01 -1.32
N PRO A 60 22.27 -1.13 -0.88
CA PRO A 60 21.85 -1.33 0.52
C PRO A 60 23.00 -1.26 1.52
N GLU A 61 24.21 -1.60 1.08
CA GLU A 61 25.44 -1.61 1.88
C GLU A 61 25.90 -0.19 2.26
N ASN A 62 25.40 0.83 1.57
CA ASN A 62 25.74 2.23 1.85
C ASN A 62 24.64 2.88 2.69
N THR A 63 24.78 2.79 4.01
CA THR A 63 23.87 3.46 4.95
C THR A 63 24.03 4.98 4.83
N LEU A 64 22.91 5.65 4.55
CA LEU A 64 22.82 7.10 4.43
C LEU A 64 22.62 7.74 5.80
N GLU A 65 21.66 7.21 6.57
CA GLU A 65 21.28 7.72 7.88
C GLU A 65 20.94 6.56 8.83
N GLN A 66 21.11 6.80 10.13
CA GLN A 66 20.61 5.93 11.18
C GLN A 66 19.73 6.70 12.16
N LEU A 67 18.52 6.21 12.37
CA LEU A 67 17.55 6.78 13.32
C LEU A 67 17.30 5.80 14.46
N VAL A 68 16.80 6.34 15.57
CA VAL A 68 16.38 5.58 16.74
C VAL A 68 14.98 6.01 17.12
N THR A 69 14.13 5.07 17.51
CA THR A 69 12.78 5.40 18.00
C THR A 69 12.76 5.93 19.42
N ASP A 70 11.89 6.89 19.67
CA ASP A 70 11.59 7.46 20.98
C ASP A 70 10.67 6.56 21.83
N SER A 71 10.21 7.07 22.97
CA SER A 71 9.28 6.35 23.86
C SER A 71 7.89 6.09 23.26
N SER A 72 7.53 6.80 22.19
CA SER A 72 6.31 6.60 21.41
C SER A 72 6.52 5.65 20.24
N GLY A 73 7.71 5.04 20.11
CA GLY A 73 8.07 4.16 19.02
C GLY A 73 8.23 4.88 17.69
N GLN A 74 8.48 6.19 17.69
CA GLN A 74 8.59 7.01 16.49
C GLN A 74 10.01 7.52 16.33
N THR A 75 10.51 7.55 15.10
CA THR A 75 11.75 8.29 14.80
C THR A 75 11.47 9.78 14.69
N ASP A 76 12.52 10.58 14.85
CA ASP A 76 12.54 11.93 14.28
C ASP A 76 12.28 11.87 12.76
N MET A 77 11.80 12.99 12.23
CA MET A 77 11.60 13.15 10.79
C MET A 77 12.93 13.40 10.09
N ILE A 78 13.16 12.68 9.00
CA ILE A 78 14.34 12.85 8.14
C ILE A 78 13.91 13.33 6.75
N GLU A 79 14.71 14.20 6.13
CA GLU A 79 14.58 14.56 4.72
C GLU A 79 15.43 13.66 3.83
N LEU A 80 14.81 13.06 2.83
CA LEU A 80 15.43 12.18 1.85
C LEU A 80 15.29 12.77 0.46
N ASP A 81 16.26 12.48 -0.41
CA ASP A 81 16.24 12.88 -1.81
C ASP A 81 15.02 12.29 -2.52
N ALA A 82 14.37 13.12 -3.34
CA ALA A 82 13.24 12.70 -4.15
C ALA A 82 13.32 13.35 -5.55
N PRO A 83 12.77 12.69 -6.60
CA PRO A 83 12.64 13.32 -7.90
C PRO A 83 11.71 14.54 -7.85
N PRO A 84 11.79 15.44 -8.84
CA PRO A 84 10.96 16.65 -8.88
C PRO A 84 9.47 16.36 -8.75
N GLU A 85 8.75 17.16 -7.96
CA GLU A 85 7.30 16.99 -7.75
C GLU A 85 6.51 16.99 -9.08
N GLU A 86 6.93 17.82 -10.03
CA GLU A 86 6.33 17.94 -11.37
C GLU A 86 6.21 16.60 -12.11
N TRP A 87 7.10 15.64 -11.87
CA TRP A 87 7.04 14.33 -12.53
C TRP A 87 5.82 13.51 -12.10
N SER A 88 5.34 13.72 -10.88
CA SER A 88 4.14 13.06 -10.36
C SER A 88 2.84 13.74 -10.78
N LEU A 89 2.92 15.03 -11.17
CA LEU A 89 1.79 15.86 -11.57
C LEU A 89 1.57 15.85 -13.08
N ASP A 90 2.60 15.50 -13.86
CA ASP A 90 2.53 15.39 -15.31
C ASP A 90 2.03 13.99 -15.74
N PRO A 91 0.81 13.86 -16.30
CA PRO A 91 0.30 12.57 -16.77
C PRO A 91 1.11 11.96 -17.91
N GLU A 92 1.81 12.78 -18.70
CA GLU A 92 2.61 12.30 -19.83
C GLU A 92 4.00 11.84 -19.39
N ASN A 93 4.42 12.13 -18.15
CA ASN A 93 5.72 11.73 -17.66
C ASN A 93 5.87 10.19 -17.60
N GLU A 94 7.03 9.70 -18.06
CA GLU A 94 7.41 8.29 -18.06
C GLU A 94 8.53 7.98 -17.06
N ARG A 95 9.07 9.00 -16.39
CA ARG A 95 10.15 8.85 -15.39
C ARG A 95 9.56 8.52 -14.03
N GLN A 96 10.29 7.73 -13.24
CA GLN A 96 9.86 7.39 -11.89
C GLN A 96 9.77 8.64 -11.00
N PRO A 97 8.60 9.01 -10.46
CA PRO A 97 8.44 10.27 -9.73
C PRO A 97 8.76 10.16 -8.23
N TYR A 98 9.29 9.03 -7.78
CA TYR A 98 9.63 8.75 -6.39
C TYR A 98 11.00 8.07 -6.28
N SER A 99 11.66 8.24 -5.14
CA SER A 99 12.88 7.50 -4.79
C SER A 99 12.57 6.27 -3.94
N GLU A 100 13.39 5.24 -4.04
CA GLU A 100 13.23 3.98 -3.31
C GLU A 100 14.36 3.79 -2.28
N TYR A 101 13.95 3.55 -1.03
CA TYR A 101 14.85 3.31 0.09
C TYR A 101 14.62 1.96 0.73
N THR A 102 15.70 1.37 1.25
CA THR A 102 15.67 0.18 2.09
C THR A 102 15.82 0.58 3.54
N LEU A 103 14.95 0.04 4.38
CA LEU A 103 14.91 0.26 5.82
C LEU A 103 15.25 -1.05 6.51
N ASN A 104 16.38 -1.09 7.22
CA ASN A 104 16.77 -2.22 8.06
C ASN A 104 16.54 -1.85 9.53
N VAL A 105 15.64 -2.56 10.18
CA VAL A 105 15.16 -2.25 11.53
C VAL A 105 15.52 -3.38 12.49
N SER A 106 16.17 -3.02 13.60
CA SER A 106 16.52 -3.96 14.66
C SER A 106 16.18 -3.37 16.02
N ALA A 107 15.71 -4.20 16.94
CA ALA A 107 15.39 -3.83 18.31
C ALA A 107 15.71 -5.00 19.25
N PRO A 108 16.22 -4.75 20.47
CA PRO A 108 16.51 -5.83 21.42
C PRO A 108 15.27 -6.68 21.73
N GLY A 109 15.39 -8.00 21.57
CA GLY A 109 14.29 -8.95 21.84
C GLY A 109 13.24 -9.05 20.73
N PHE A 110 13.52 -8.50 19.55
CA PHE A 110 12.66 -8.60 18.37
C PHE A 110 13.44 -9.14 17.16
N GLU A 111 12.73 -9.86 16.30
CA GLU A 111 13.23 -10.28 14.99
C GLU A 111 13.50 -9.05 14.10
N PRO A 112 14.69 -8.93 13.47
CA PRO A 112 14.97 -7.85 12.54
C PRO A 112 14.00 -7.82 11.36
N VAL A 113 13.66 -6.63 10.89
CA VAL A 113 12.79 -6.43 9.72
C VAL A 113 13.54 -5.62 8.67
N SER A 114 13.52 -6.11 7.42
CA SER A 114 14.02 -5.37 6.26
C SER A 114 12.88 -5.06 5.30
N ILE A 115 12.73 -3.79 4.94
CA ILE A 115 11.74 -3.32 3.97
C ILE A 115 12.50 -2.67 2.81
N ALA A 116 12.47 -3.30 1.65
CA ALA A 116 13.04 -2.75 0.41
C ALA A 116 11.95 -2.06 -0.41
N GLY A 117 12.26 -0.89 -0.97
CA GLY A 117 11.36 -0.16 -1.87
C GLY A 117 10.43 0.85 -1.19
N THR A 118 10.75 1.33 0.01
CA THR A 118 9.99 2.43 0.63
C THR A 118 10.05 3.66 -0.28
N GLU A 119 8.89 4.11 -0.73
CA GLU A 119 8.77 5.17 -1.74
C GLU A 119 8.76 6.55 -1.07
N ILE A 120 9.60 7.48 -1.55
CA ILE A 120 9.62 8.87 -1.09
C ILE A 120 9.29 9.79 -2.27
N LEU A 121 8.23 10.59 -2.11
CA LEU A 121 7.76 11.60 -3.05
C LEU A 121 8.16 13.00 -2.55
N ALA A 122 8.50 13.89 -3.48
CA ALA A 122 8.83 15.29 -3.18
C ALA A 122 7.72 16.02 -2.39
N ASN A 123 8.12 16.90 -1.47
CA ASN A 123 7.24 17.78 -0.69
C ASN A 123 6.12 17.06 0.09
N THR A 124 6.26 15.76 0.31
CA THR A 124 5.29 14.95 1.07
C THR A 124 5.96 14.27 2.25
N LYS A 125 5.15 13.98 3.28
CA LYS A 125 5.55 13.18 4.43
C LYS A 125 5.09 11.73 4.27
N ALA A 126 6.06 10.84 4.08
CA ALA A 126 5.89 9.41 4.17
C ALA A 126 5.96 8.93 5.62
N ILE A 127 5.10 7.98 5.98
CA ILE A 127 5.04 7.31 7.26
C ILE A 127 5.19 5.81 7.00
N GLN A 128 6.30 5.24 7.44
CA GLN A 128 6.53 3.80 7.42
C GLN A 128 6.14 3.22 8.77
N ASN A 129 5.04 2.44 8.80
CA ASN A 129 4.69 1.68 9.99
C ASN A 129 5.31 0.28 9.89
N ILE A 130 5.93 -0.19 10.97
CA ILE A 130 6.62 -1.48 11.04
C ILE A 130 6.15 -2.20 12.28
N ARG A 131 5.74 -3.47 12.11
CA ARG A 131 5.36 -4.36 13.20
C ARG A 131 6.41 -5.45 13.38
N MET A 132 7.15 -5.39 14.48
CA MET A 132 8.19 -6.37 14.78
C MET A 132 7.63 -7.54 15.59
N ARG A 133 8.10 -8.76 15.33
CA ARG A 133 7.80 -9.94 16.14
C ARG A 133 8.81 -10.06 17.28
N PRO A 134 8.36 -10.29 18.53
CA PRO A 134 9.27 -10.67 19.61
C PRO A 134 10.02 -11.94 19.22
N THR A 135 11.31 -12.01 19.56
CA THR A 135 12.12 -13.19 19.31
C THR A 135 11.65 -14.33 20.21
N ASP A 136 11.14 -15.42 19.62
CA ASP A 136 10.95 -16.67 20.35
C ASP A 136 12.30 -17.39 20.52
N THR A 137 12.49 -18.07 21.65
CA THR A 137 13.75 -18.77 21.96
C THR A 137 14.04 -19.88 20.94
N GLY A 138 14.77 -19.57 19.87
CA GLY A 138 15.22 -20.59 18.92
C GLY A 138 15.80 -20.12 17.60
N ARG A 139 15.30 -19.03 17.00
CA ARG A 139 15.85 -18.46 15.75
C ARG A 139 15.53 -16.97 15.63
N GLU A 140 16.55 -16.17 15.36
CA GLU A 140 16.39 -14.85 14.78
C GLU A 140 16.27 -15.06 13.26
N GLU A 141 15.05 -15.14 12.73
CA GLU A 141 14.82 -15.08 11.29
C GLU A 141 14.47 -13.63 10.91
N GLU A 142 15.22 -13.06 9.98
CA GLU A 142 14.95 -11.72 9.44
C GLU A 142 13.65 -11.73 8.61
N GLU A 143 12.69 -10.87 8.94
CA GLU A 143 11.49 -10.68 8.13
C GLU A 143 11.78 -9.69 7.00
N ILE A 144 11.71 -10.18 5.76
CA ILE A 144 11.99 -9.38 4.56
C ILE A 144 10.68 -9.08 3.83
N PHE A 145 10.45 -7.79 3.57
CA PHE A 145 9.37 -7.25 2.77
C PHE A 145 9.91 -6.47 1.59
N VAL A 146 9.16 -6.55 0.48
CA VAL A 146 9.49 -5.84 -0.76
C VAL A 146 8.26 -5.09 -1.21
N ILE A 147 8.36 -3.78 -1.24
CA ILE A 147 7.39 -2.89 -1.83
C ILE A 147 7.73 -2.85 -3.33
N PRO A 148 6.86 -3.39 -4.20
CA PRO A 148 7.06 -3.25 -5.63
C PRO A 148 6.75 -1.81 -6.07
N ALA A 149 7.22 -1.46 -7.27
CA ALA A 149 7.01 -0.16 -7.88
C ALA A 149 5.53 0.28 -7.91
N HIS A 150 5.28 1.57 -7.76
CA HIS A 150 3.94 2.16 -7.77
C HIS A 150 3.13 1.78 -9.02
N THR A 151 1.81 1.59 -8.86
CA THR A 151 0.93 1.13 -9.96
C THR A 151 0.78 2.11 -11.12
N LEU A 152 0.99 3.41 -10.86
CA LEU A 152 1.01 4.46 -11.90
C LEU A 152 2.34 4.51 -12.68
N TYR A 153 3.37 3.79 -12.24
CA TYR A 153 4.68 3.75 -12.90
C TYR A 153 4.98 2.39 -13.54
N ALA A 154 4.70 1.29 -12.85
CA ALA A 154 4.98 -0.06 -13.34
C ALA A 154 3.75 -0.73 -13.98
N GLU A 155 4.00 -1.73 -14.83
CA GLU A 155 2.94 -2.52 -15.44
C GLU A 155 2.37 -3.53 -14.46
N TYR A 156 1.04 -3.50 -14.32
CA TYR A 156 0.26 -4.46 -13.53
C TYR A 156 -0.81 -5.12 -14.41
N PRO A 157 -1.28 -6.33 -14.05
CA PRO A 157 -2.37 -6.98 -14.77
C PRO A 157 -3.58 -6.04 -14.93
N PRO A 158 -4.13 -5.90 -16.15
CA PRO A 158 -5.23 -4.97 -16.41
C PRO A 158 -6.50 -5.41 -15.68
N LYS A 159 -7.29 -4.43 -15.23
CA LYS A 159 -8.52 -4.67 -14.48
C LYS A 159 -9.57 -5.38 -15.34
N ILE A 160 -10.16 -6.45 -14.82
CA ILE A 160 -11.19 -7.23 -15.48
C ILE A 160 -12.53 -6.53 -15.27
N ALA A 161 -13.29 -6.42 -16.35
CA ALA A 161 -14.54 -5.71 -16.35
C ALA A 161 -15.63 -6.36 -15.50
N GLU A 162 -16.28 -5.53 -14.69
CA GLU A 162 -17.29 -5.93 -13.74
C GLU A 162 -18.41 -4.88 -13.65
N ASP A 163 -19.66 -5.33 -13.49
CA ASP A 163 -20.80 -4.41 -13.36
C ASP A 163 -20.69 -3.56 -12.08
N GLU A 164 -21.07 -2.29 -12.19
CA GLU A 164 -21.12 -1.31 -11.08
C GLU A 164 -22.08 -1.77 -9.96
N ILE A 165 -23.14 -2.50 -10.33
CA ILE A 165 -24.17 -3.03 -9.42
C ILE A 165 -24.07 -4.56 -9.44
N LYS A 166 -23.85 -5.17 -8.27
CA LYS A 166 -23.79 -6.63 -8.16
C LYS A 166 -25.17 -7.25 -7.96
N PRO A 167 -25.42 -8.44 -8.51
CA PRO A 167 -26.62 -9.18 -8.17
C PRO A 167 -26.59 -9.55 -6.68
N VAL A 168 -27.65 -9.19 -5.98
CA VAL A 168 -27.87 -9.53 -4.56
C VAL A 168 -28.97 -10.60 -4.50
N ASN A 169 -28.64 -11.84 -4.86
CA ASN A 169 -29.64 -12.92 -4.84
C ASN A 169 -29.98 -13.30 -3.39
N GLU A 170 -31.27 -13.34 -3.06
CA GLU A 170 -31.76 -13.71 -1.72
C GLU A 170 -31.66 -15.22 -1.42
N SER A 171 -31.28 -16.05 -2.40
CA SER A 171 -31.43 -17.52 -2.33
C SER A 171 -30.16 -18.28 -1.91
N GLY A 172 -29.16 -17.62 -1.33
CA GLY A 172 -27.95 -18.30 -0.86
C GLY A 172 -27.02 -17.36 -0.10
N GLU A 173 -27.31 -17.21 1.19
CA GLU A 173 -26.39 -16.76 2.25
C GLU A 173 -25.78 -15.35 2.12
N ILE A 174 -26.46 -14.39 2.77
CA ILE A 174 -25.89 -13.17 3.42
C ILE A 174 -25.34 -12.08 2.47
N VAL A 175 -26.25 -11.24 1.98
CA VAL A 175 -25.92 -9.82 1.71
C VAL A 175 -26.23 -9.03 2.97
N LEU A 176 -25.37 -8.08 3.34
CA LEU A 176 -25.63 -7.25 4.52
C LEU A 176 -26.92 -6.44 4.32
N SER A 177 -27.76 -6.39 5.36
CA SER A 177 -29.03 -5.64 5.31
C SER A 177 -28.83 -4.12 5.20
N ARG A 178 -27.62 -3.64 5.51
CA ARG A 178 -27.18 -2.24 5.38
C ARG A 178 -25.67 -2.17 5.14
N VAL A 179 -25.21 -1.04 4.62
CA VAL A 179 -23.78 -0.76 4.51
C VAL A 179 -23.19 -0.56 5.90
N VAL A 180 -22.14 -1.31 6.22
CA VAL A 180 -21.40 -1.22 7.48
C VAL A 180 -19.93 -1.10 7.14
N VAL A 181 -19.25 -0.14 7.78
CA VAL A 181 -17.79 -0.04 7.74
C VAL A 181 -17.23 -1.14 8.67
N PRO A 182 -16.49 -2.13 8.15
CA PRO A 182 -15.98 -3.21 8.97
C PRO A 182 -14.81 -2.74 9.84
N GLU A 183 -14.53 -3.47 10.92
CA GLU A 183 -13.31 -3.23 11.70
C GLU A 183 -12.06 -3.68 10.91
N TYR A 184 -12.13 -4.87 10.31
CA TYR A 184 -11.05 -5.47 9.52
C TYR A 184 -11.49 -5.86 8.11
N ILE A 185 -10.55 -5.76 7.17
CA ILE A 185 -10.61 -6.34 5.84
C ILE A 185 -9.64 -7.52 5.82
N VAL A 186 -10.12 -8.69 5.37
CA VAL A 186 -9.26 -9.85 5.10
C VAL A 186 -8.79 -9.76 3.66
N VAL A 187 -7.54 -9.34 3.46
CA VAL A 187 -6.91 -9.17 2.15
C VAL A 187 -6.19 -10.46 1.75
N HIS A 188 -6.59 -11.05 0.64
CA HIS A 188 -5.90 -12.17 0.03
C HIS A 188 -4.80 -11.65 -0.91
N ASP A 189 -3.53 -11.90 -0.57
CA ASP A 189 -2.39 -11.31 -1.27
C ASP A 189 -2.03 -12.03 -2.59
N GLY A 190 -2.99 -12.11 -3.50
CA GLY A 190 -2.86 -12.83 -4.76
C GLY A 190 -4.15 -12.80 -5.58
N SER A 191 -4.17 -13.52 -6.69
CA SER A 191 -5.42 -13.73 -7.43
C SER A 191 -6.39 -14.59 -6.62
N PRO A 192 -7.73 -14.52 -6.83
CA PRO A 192 -8.67 -15.38 -6.10
C PRO A 192 -8.42 -16.89 -6.23
N ARG A 193 -7.65 -17.32 -7.23
CA ARG A 193 -7.34 -18.74 -7.49
C ARG A 193 -6.00 -19.18 -6.90
N ASP A 194 -5.22 -18.25 -6.34
CA ASP A 194 -3.93 -18.55 -5.74
C ASP A 194 -4.11 -19.04 -4.30
N SER A 195 -4.32 -20.34 -4.12
CA SER A 195 -4.46 -20.93 -2.78
C SER A 195 -3.18 -20.88 -1.94
N THR A 196 -2.05 -20.41 -2.48
CA THR A 196 -0.78 -20.28 -1.77
C THR A 196 -0.55 -18.88 -1.21
N ALA A 197 -1.32 -17.89 -1.68
CA ALA A 197 -1.26 -16.52 -1.19
C ALA A 197 -1.75 -16.39 0.25
N LYS A 198 -1.11 -15.48 1.00
CA LYS A 198 -1.40 -15.24 2.41
C LYS A 198 -2.61 -14.32 2.56
N ASN A 199 -3.43 -14.61 3.57
CA ASN A 199 -4.49 -13.71 4.01
C ASN A 199 -3.98 -12.78 5.13
N TYR A 200 -4.20 -11.48 4.98
CA TYR A 200 -3.83 -10.45 5.95
C TYR A 200 -5.09 -9.83 6.57
N TYR A 201 -5.10 -9.70 7.90
CA TYR A 201 -6.16 -9.03 8.65
C TYR A 201 -5.74 -7.59 8.89
N VAL A 202 -6.33 -6.66 8.15
CA VAL A 202 -5.94 -5.25 8.12
C VAL A 202 -7.10 -4.40 8.59
N LYS A 203 -6.86 -3.43 9.47
CA LYS A 203 -7.92 -2.49 9.87
C LYS A 203 -8.42 -1.75 8.63
N TYR A 204 -9.72 -1.51 8.53
CA TYR A 204 -10.30 -0.90 7.33
C TYR A 204 -9.60 0.42 6.92
N LYS A 205 -9.36 1.32 7.88
CA LYS A 205 -8.66 2.58 7.60
C LYS A 205 -7.23 2.38 7.07
N ASP A 206 -6.48 1.46 7.68
CA ASP A 206 -5.11 1.14 7.27
C ASP A 206 -5.08 0.53 5.86
N TYR A 207 -6.08 -0.31 5.55
CA TYR A 207 -6.27 -0.87 4.20
C TYR A 207 -6.49 0.24 3.17
N ILE A 208 -7.42 1.19 3.42
CA ILE A 208 -7.69 2.29 2.49
C ILE A 208 -6.48 3.20 2.31
N LYS A 209 -5.75 3.53 3.39
CA LYS A 209 -4.51 4.34 3.32
C LYS A 209 -3.44 3.65 2.47
N ASN A 210 -3.29 2.33 2.62
CA ASN A 210 -2.35 1.52 1.85
C ASN A 210 -2.72 1.46 0.37
N VAL A 211 -3.99 1.17 0.05
CA VAL A 211 -4.48 1.15 -1.33
C VAL A 211 -4.31 2.51 -1.99
N ALA A 212 -4.76 3.59 -1.33
CA ALA A 212 -4.61 4.94 -1.87
C ALA A 212 -3.13 5.27 -2.13
N SER A 213 -2.24 4.94 -1.18
CA SER A 213 -0.80 5.16 -1.39
C SER A 213 -0.20 4.29 -2.51
N SER A 214 -0.89 3.24 -2.95
CA SER A 214 -0.45 2.34 -4.03
C SER A 214 -1.00 2.67 -5.39
N GLU A 215 -2.11 3.41 -5.43
CA GLU A 215 -2.85 3.66 -6.66
C GLU A 215 -2.91 5.13 -7.05
N ILE A 216 -2.54 6.05 -6.17
CA ILE A 216 -2.41 7.48 -6.47
C ILE A 216 -1.16 8.09 -5.84
N TYR A 217 -0.60 9.11 -6.48
CA TYR A 217 0.51 9.85 -5.88
C TYR A 217 0.02 10.80 -4.79
N ALA A 218 0.77 10.86 -3.69
CA ALA A 218 0.45 11.68 -2.52
C ALA A 218 0.70 13.18 -2.71
N THR A 219 1.38 13.55 -3.79
CA THR A 219 1.64 14.92 -4.26
C THR A 219 0.43 15.55 -4.94
N TRP A 220 -0.57 14.75 -5.34
CA TRP A 220 -1.73 15.25 -6.04
C TRP A 220 -2.56 16.22 -5.18
N PRO A 221 -3.29 17.15 -5.79
CA PRO A 221 -4.14 18.10 -5.06
C PRO A 221 -5.11 17.38 -4.10
N ALA A 222 -5.37 17.98 -2.94
CA ALA A 222 -6.22 17.37 -1.92
C ALA A 222 -7.61 16.96 -2.42
N ASN A 223 -8.21 17.72 -3.35
CA ASN A 223 -9.51 17.37 -3.95
C ASN A 223 -9.41 16.17 -4.90
N THR A 224 -8.30 16.04 -5.61
CA THR A 224 -7.97 14.88 -6.44
C THR A 224 -7.84 13.63 -5.57
N ILE A 225 -7.08 13.72 -4.47
CA ILE A 225 -6.96 12.63 -3.50
C ILE A 225 -8.33 12.28 -2.89
N ARG A 226 -9.15 13.27 -2.50
CA ARG A 226 -10.52 13.04 -1.98
C ARG A 226 -11.38 12.23 -2.94
N ALA A 227 -11.40 12.61 -4.22
CA ALA A 227 -12.23 11.95 -5.22
C ALA A 227 -11.82 10.47 -5.41
N ASN A 228 -10.51 10.21 -5.50
CA ASN A 228 -9.98 8.86 -5.65
C ASN A 228 -10.16 8.01 -4.37
N VAL A 229 -9.97 8.59 -3.18
CA VAL A 229 -10.24 7.89 -1.90
C VAL A 229 -11.72 7.50 -1.79
N LEU A 230 -12.66 8.37 -2.19
CA LEU A 230 -14.09 8.01 -2.22
C LEU A 230 -14.38 6.84 -3.17
N ALA A 231 -13.72 6.80 -4.33
CA ALA A 231 -13.80 5.68 -5.26
C ALA A 231 -13.23 4.39 -4.66
N ILE A 232 -12.06 4.45 -4.03
CA ILE A 232 -11.46 3.30 -3.35
C ILE A 232 -12.41 2.75 -2.29
N MET A 233 -12.92 3.62 -1.42
CA MET A 233 -13.83 3.27 -0.33
C MET A 233 -15.14 2.66 -0.82
N SER A 234 -15.75 3.24 -1.86
CA SER A 234 -17.00 2.72 -2.43
C SER A 234 -16.83 1.31 -2.99
N PHE A 235 -15.74 1.06 -3.74
CA PHE A 235 -15.41 -0.27 -4.24
C PHE A 235 -15.20 -1.25 -3.08
N THR A 236 -14.41 -0.89 -2.07
CA THR A 236 -14.13 -1.77 -0.93
C THR A 236 -15.41 -2.11 -0.17
N LEU A 237 -16.27 -1.12 0.09
CA LEU A 237 -17.54 -1.35 0.77
C LEU A 237 -18.53 -2.13 -0.10
N ASN A 238 -18.46 -2.05 -1.43
CA ASN A 238 -19.21 -2.96 -2.30
C ASN A 238 -18.82 -4.42 -2.05
N ARG A 239 -17.51 -4.74 -2.07
CA ARG A 239 -17.01 -6.11 -1.80
C ARG A 239 -17.46 -6.64 -0.44
N VAL A 240 -17.45 -5.78 0.58
CA VAL A 240 -17.94 -6.10 1.93
C VAL A 240 -19.44 -6.32 1.92
N TYR A 241 -20.22 -5.38 1.37
CA TYR A 241 -21.68 -5.41 1.39
C TYR A 241 -22.25 -6.63 0.69
N THR A 242 -21.72 -6.96 -0.49
CA THR A 242 -22.20 -8.07 -1.32
C THR A 242 -21.57 -9.40 -0.93
N GLU A 243 -20.69 -9.41 0.08
CA GLU A 243 -19.88 -10.56 0.47
C GLU A 243 -19.25 -11.28 -0.74
N TRP A 244 -18.73 -10.50 -1.70
CA TRP A 244 -18.51 -10.96 -3.08
C TRP A 244 -17.73 -12.27 -3.20
N TYR A 245 -16.66 -12.40 -2.42
CA TYR A 245 -15.82 -13.59 -2.41
C TYR A 245 -16.36 -14.69 -1.51
N ARG A 246 -16.97 -14.35 -0.37
CA ARG A 246 -17.57 -15.35 0.53
C ARG A 246 -18.75 -16.08 -0.11
N ASN A 247 -19.57 -15.35 -0.87
CA ASN A 247 -20.65 -15.90 -1.68
C ASN A 247 -20.18 -16.80 -2.84
N LYS A 248 -18.86 -16.87 -3.06
CA LYS A 248 -18.21 -17.76 -4.02
C LYS A 248 -17.38 -18.85 -3.36
N GLY A 249 -17.51 -19.03 -2.04
CA GLY A 249 -16.83 -20.08 -1.28
C GLY A 249 -15.43 -19.73 -0.78
N TYR A 250 -15.04 -18.45 -0.83
CA TYR A 250 -13.75 -17.99 -0.29
C TYR A 250 -13.89 -17.47 1.15
N ASP A 251 -12.79 -17.45 1.91
CA ASP A 251 -12.76 -17.00 3.31
C ASP A 251 -12.25 -15.56 3.50
N PHE A 252 -11.91 -14.88 2.40
CA PHE A 252 -11.39 -13.50 2.39
C PHE A 252 -12.42 -12.48 1.89
N THR A 253 -12.10 -11.20 2.09
CA THR A 253 -13.00 -10.09 1.75
C THR A 253 -12.68 -9.50 0.38
N ILE A 254 -11.40 -9.38 0.05
CA ILE A 254 -10.89 -8.72 -1.15
C ILE A 254 -9.50 -9.28 -1.49
N THR A 255 -9.08 -9.16 -2.74
CA THR A 255 -7.73 -9.52 -3.20
C THR A 255 -6.80 -8.32 -3.32
N SER A 256 -5.49 -8.55 -3.43
CA SER A 256 -4.47 -7.54 -3.73
C SER A 256 -4.13 -7.43 -5.23
N SER A 257 -4.84 -8.18 -6.08
CA SER A 257 -4.60 -8.26 -7.52
C SER A 257 -5.35 -7.16 -8.27
N THR A 258 -4.63 -6.30 -8.98
CA THR A 258 -5.19 -5.20 -9.80
C THR A 258 -6.17 -5.67 -10.87
N ALA A 259 -6.04 -6.93 -11.31
CA ALA A 259 -6.96 -7.54 -12.26
C ALA A 259 -8.38 -7.69 -11.69
N PHE A 260 -8.53 -7.86 -10.38
CA PHE A 260 -9.81 -8.13 -9.74
C PHE A 260 -10.24 -7.01 -8.80
N ASP A 261 -9.32 -6.48 -8.01
CA ASP A 261 -9.57 -5.52 -6.95
C ASP A 261 -8.52 -4.39 -6.99
N HIS A 262 -8.23 -3.81 -5.83
CA HIS A 262 -7.22 -2.77 -5.66
C HIS A 262 -5.85 -3.38 -5.37
N LYS A 263 -4.80 -2.65 -5.74
CA LYS A 263 -3.45 -2.97 -5.29
C LYS A 263 -3.31 -2.64 -3.82
N TRP A 264 -3.08 -3.67 -3.01
CA TRP A 264 -2.63 -3.56 -1.63
C TRP A 264 -1.25 -4.21 -1.53
N ILE A 265 -0.34 -3.59 -0.76
CA ILE A 265 1.05 -4.05 -0.62
C ILE A 265 1.35 -4.25 0.88
N PRO A 266 1.76 -5.43 1.33
CA PRO A 266 2.18 -5.64 2.72
C PRO A 266 3.31 -4.69 3.12
N GLU A 267 3.23 -4.11 4.32
CA GLU A 267 4.27 -3.26 4.91
C GLU A 267 4.71 -2.05 4.06
N ARG A 268 3.90 -1.58 3.10
CA ARG A 268 4.24 -0.32 2.41
C ARG A 268 4.08 0.90 3.30
N ASN A 269 4.85 1.95 3.01
CA ASN A 269 4.64 3.27 3.60
C ASN A 269 3.33 3.89 3.09
N VAL A 270 2.78 4.78 3.92
CA VAL A 270 1.62 5.62 3.60
C VAL A 270 2.01 7.08 3.69
N TYR A 271 1.18 7.99 3.19
CA TYR A 271 1.49 9.42 3.21
C TYR A 271 0.52 10.21 4.10
N GLU A 272 1.00 11.29 4.71
CA GLU A 272 0.21 12.14 5.59
C GLU A 272 -0.97 12.78 4.84
N SER A 273 -0.74 13.31 3.63
CA SER A 273 -1.79 13.94 2.79
C SER A 273 -2.95 12.98 2.52
N ILE A 274 -2.65 11.74 2.16
CA ILE A 274 -3.63 10.66 1.98
C ILE A 274 -4.29 10.30 3.31
N SER A 275 -3.51 10.14 4.37
CA SER A 275 -4.01 9.70 5.68
C SER A 275 -5.05 10.66 6.25
N VAL A 276 -4.81 11.96 6.17
CA VAL A 276 -5.74 13.02 6.60
C VAL A 276 -7.07 12.90 5.87
N ILE A 277 -7.02 12.71 4.55
CA ILE A 277 -8.22 12.61 3.71
C ILE A 277 -9.01 11.32 3.97
N VAL A 278 -8.32 10.18 4.16
CA VAL A 278 -9.00 8.93 4.52
C VAL A 278 -9.69 9.05 5.87
N ASP A 279 -9.09 9.73 6.84
CA ASP A 279 -9.69 9.95 8.15
C ASP A 279 -10.90 10.92 8.09
N GLU A 280 -10.84 11.95 7.22
CA GLU A 280 -11.96 12.86 6.93
C GLU A 280 -13.16 12.12 6.33
N LEU A 281 -12.92 11.22 5.37
CA LEU A 281 -13.96 10.60 4.56
C LEU A 281 -14.48 9.26 5.09
N PHE A 282 -13.98 8.77 6.24
CA PHE A 282 -14.08 7.35 6.63
C PHE A 282 -15.50 6.74 6.65
N ALA A 283 -16.55 7.57 6.76
CA ALA A 283 -17.96 7.15 6.78
C ALA A 283 -18.69 7.30 5.43
N ASN A 284 -18.00 7.75 4.38
CA ASN A 284 -18.60 8.13 3.11
C ASN A 284 -18.38 7.04 2.05
N TYR A 285 -19.35 6.91 1.14
CA TYR A 285 -19.26 6.06 -0.05
C TYR A 285 -20.18 6.60 -1.14
N LEU A 286 -19.97 6.14 -2.37
CA LEU A 286 -20.79 6.54 -3.52
C LEU A 286 -21.98 5.58 -3.66
N SER A 287 -23.15 6.15 -3.95
CA SER A 287 -24.38 5.39 -4.18
C SER A 287 -25.17 5.99 -5.35
N ARG A 288 -26.02 5.16 -5.96
CA ARG A 288 -26.92 5.58 -7.04
C ARG A 288 -28.36 5.64 -6.52
N PRO A 289 -29.22 6.51 -7.07
CA PRO A 289 -30.64 6.50 -6.77
C PRO A 289 -31.23 5.10 -6.94
N ASN A 290 -32.02 4.65 -5.96
CA ASN A 290 -32.66 3.32 -5.93
C ASN A 290 -31.70 2.12 -5.86
N VAL A 291 -30.41 2.32 -5.57
CA VAL A 291 -29.43 1.25 -5.36
C VAL A 291 -29.03 1.21 -3.89
N ARG A 292 -29.21 0.05 -3.24
CA ARG A 292 -28.93 -0.12 -1.79
C ARG A 292 -27.45 -0.39 -1.48
N GLN A 293 -26.71 -0.95 -2.44
CA GLN A 293 -25.28 -1.24 -2.29
C GLN A 293 -24.43 -0.01 -2.63
N PRO A 294 -23.23 0.13 -2.05
CA PRO A 294 -22.20 1.01 -2.59
C PRO A 294 -21.90 0.61 -4.03
N ILE A 295 -21.61 1.56 -4.90
CA ILE A 295 -21.27 1.22 -6.28
C ILE A 295 -19.85 0.66 -6.39
N LEU A 296 -19.69 -0.37 -7.22
CA LEU A 296 -18.37 -0.88 -7.60
C LEU A 296 -17.72 0.12 -8.57
N THR A 297 -17.01 1.08 -8.00
CA THR A 297 -16.25 2.12 -8.70
C THR A 297 -14.97 1.54 -9.29
N GLN A 298 -15.09 0.75 -10.35
CA GLN A 298 -13.91 0.38 -11.14
C GLN A 298 -13.32 1.62 -11.80
N TYR A 299 -12.01 1.73 -11.71
CA TYR A 299 -11.23 2.70 -12.45
C TYR A 299 -10.05 2.04 -13.12
N CYS A 300 -9.59 2.68 -14.19
CA CYS A 300 -8.34 2.37 -14.85
C CYS A 300 -7.47 3.63 -14.94
N ASP A 301 -6.20 3.40 -15.22
CA ASP A 301 -5.17 4.44 -15.24
C ASP A 301 -5.40 5.53 -16.30
N GLY A 302 -6.27 5.28 -17.28
CA GLY A 302 -6.58 6.21 -18.38
C GLY A 302 -5.43 6.40 -19.38
N LYS A 303 -4.24 5.86 -19.10
CA LYS A 303 -3.03 5.96 -19.92
C LYS A 303 -2.75 4.65 -20.68
N MET A 304 -2.85 3.49 -20.02
CA MET A 304 -2.61 2.18 -20.65
C MET A 304 -3.90 1.48 -21.08
N VAL A 305 -5.04 1.77 -20.43
CA VAL A 305 -6.35 1.21 -20.79
C VAL A 305 -7.42 2.30 -20.82
N SER A 306 -8.12 2.44 -21.94
CA SER A 306 -9.35 3.22 -22.02
C SER A 306 -10.53 2.35 -21.60
N CYS A 307 -11.32 2.79 -20.62
CA CYS A 307 -12.44 2.04 -20.08
C CYS A 307 -13.76 2.75 -20.36
N PRO A 308 -14.46 2.40 -21.47
CA PRO A 308 -15.76 2.97 -21.77
C PRO A 308 -16.74 2.65 -20.64
N ASN A 309 -17.32 3.69 -20.02
CA ASN A 309 -18.27 3.64 -18.90
C ASN A 309 -17.68 3.47 -17.49
N TRP A 310 -16.36 3.55 -17.29
CA TRP A 310 -15.75 3.57 -15.95
C TRP A 310 -15.19 4.95 -15.61
N MET A 311 -14.84 5.14 -14.33
CA MET A 311 -14.06 6.32 -13.94
C MET A 311 -12.61 6.13 -14.39
N THR A 312 -11.99 7.17 -14.90
CA THR A 312 -10.52 7.27 -14.96
C THR A 312 -10.02 7.89 -13.67
N PHE A 313 -8.73 7.74 -13.33
CA PHE A 313 -8.16 8.62 -12.29
C PHE A 313 -8.49 10.07 -12.65
N LEU A 314 -9.06 10.78 -11.70
CA LEU A 314 -9.10 12.23 -11.78
C LEU A 314 -7.71 12.68 -11.38
N LEU A 315 -7.06 13.46 -12.25
CA LEU A 315 -5.80 14.18 -12.00
C LEU A 315 -6.16 15.59 -11.49
#